data_AF-A0A542XS76-F1
#
_entry.id   AF-A0A542XS76-F1
#
_cell.length_a   1.000
_cell.length_b   1.000
_cell.length_c   1.000
_cell.angle_alpha   90.00
_cell.angle_beta   90.00
_cell.angle_gamma   90.00
#
_symmetry.space_group_name_H-M   'P 1'
#
loop_
_entity.id
_entity.type
_entity.pdbx_description
1 polymer ?
#
loop_
_entity_poly.entity_id
_entity_poly.type
_entity_poly.pdbx_seq_one_letter_code
_entity_poly.pdbx_strand_id
1 'polypeptide(L)'
;MTTARLPLKDQLFTREKVELIAGEIKHVDSAFKADEFVTMVVARFPELELKARIAWITTCLERHLPRNFRKAASALVRSLPAPADPALSDGDFGDFIYAPYAEYVAQRGCTAEDLEFSLAMLRAITTRFSAEFAIRPFLDAFPDHVLTTLLAWTGDQHYHVRRLCSEGTRPRLPWARNLTLPYDVGIPILDRLFADPTRYVTRSVANHVNDVSKKNPELAFDTLECWRNSGLQQPREMHYVIRHGARTLRRADHPRARDLVSSPLT
;
A
#
# COMPACT_ATOMS: atom_id res chain seq x y z
N MET A 1 -29.12 -11.29 22.64
CA MET A 1 -29.01 -10.12 21.74
C MET A 1 -27.59 -10.07 21.22
N THR A 2 -27.37 -10.51 19.98
CA THR A 2 -26.09 -10.39 19.29
C THR A 2 -25.83 -8.90 19.05
N THR A 3 -24.81 -8.33 19.69
CA THR A 3 -24.33 -6.99 19.38
C THR A 3 -23.98 -6.95 17.89
N ALA A 4 -24.75 -6.19 17.11
CA ALA A 4 -24.49 -6.02 15.70
C ALA A 4 -23.07 -5.44 15.54
N ARG A 5 -22.19 -6.17 14.86
CA ARG A 5 -20.83 -5.71 14.59
C ARG A 5 -20.92 -4.48 13.70
N LEU A 6 -20.40 -3.34 14.17
CA LEU A 6 -20.34 -2.10 13.40
C LEU A 6 -19.74 -2.35 12.00
N PRO A 7 -20.27 -1.73 10.94
CA PRO A 7 -19.65 -1.83 9.62
C PRO A 7 -18.20 -1.35 9.65
N LEU A 8 -17.33 -1.96 8.83
CA LEU A 8 -15.90 -1.63 8.81
C LEU A 8 -15.64 -0.13 8.55
N LYS A 9 -16.43 0.49 7.68
CA LYS A 9 -16.36 1.93 7.39
C LYS A 9 -16.55 2.80 8.64
N ASP A 10 -17.43 2.37 9.56
CA ASP A 10 -17.77 3.07 10.80
C ASP A 10 -16.79 2.77 11.93
N GLN A 11 -15.93 1.75 11.78
CA GLN A 11 -14.80 1.51 12.67
C GLN A 11 -13.55 2.28 12.22
N LEU A 12 -13.34 2.36 10.90
CA LEU A 12 -12.14 2.96 10.33
C LEU A 12 -12.22 4.49 10.18
N PHE A 13 -13.42 5.03 9.94
CA PHE A 13 -13.67 6.46 9.78
C PHE A 13 -14.74 6.90 10.76
N THR A 14 -14.32 7.42 11.90
CA THR A 14 -15.17 7.98 12.94
C THR A 14 -14.98 9.49 13.05
N ARG A 15 -15.88 10.17 13.77
CA ARG A 15 -15.72 11.60 14.08
C ARG A 15 -14.39 11.86 14.80
N GLU A 16 -14.06 11.04 15.79
CA GLU A 16 -12.87 11.18 16.62
C GLU A 16 -11.59 11.09 15.77
N LYS A 17 -11.57 10.20 14.77
CA LYS A 17 -10.45 10.09 13.82
C LYS A 17 -10.35 11.31 12.90
N VAL A 18 -11.47 11.88 12.48
CA VAL A 18 -11.48 13.11 11.68
C VAL A 18 -11.00 14.30 12.52
N GLU A 19 -11.42 14.39 13.78
CA GLU A 19 -10.96 15.39 14.75
C GLU A 19 -9.47 15.25 15.04
N LEU A 20 -8.95 14.01 15.12
CA LEU A 20 -7.53 13.72 15.25
C LEU A 20 -6.73 14.35 14.11
N ILE A 21 -7.01 13.98 12.85
CA ILE A 21 -6.24 14.52 11.72
C ILE A 21 -6.45 16.04 11.55
N ALA A 22 -7.61 16.57 11.92
CA ALA A 22 -7.85 18.00 11.89
C ALA A 22 -6.98 18.76 12.91
N GLY A 23 -6.83 18.21 14.12
CA GLY A 23 -5.95 18.74 15.15
C GLY A 23 -4.48 18.67 14.76
N GLU A 24 -4.05 17.53 14.21
CA GLU A 24 -2.69 17.34 13.68
C GLU A 24 -2.35 18.36 12.58
N ILE A 25 -3.25 18.56 11.60
CA ILE A 25 -3.03 19.55 10.53
C ILE A 25 -3.00 20.97 11.12
N LYS A 26 -3.94 21.31 12.00
CA LYS A 26 -4.00 22.64 12.64
C LYS A 26 -2.74 22.96 13.45
N HIS A 27 -2.09 21.95 14.02
CA HIS A 27 -0.84 22.13 14.75
C HIS A 27 0.30 22.62 13.84
N VAL A 28 0.34 22.20 12.57
CA VAL A 28 1.39 22.58 11.61
C VAL A 28 0.97 23.67 10.61
N ASP A 29 -0.33 23.97 10.55
CA ASP A 29 -0.93 25.04 9.76
C ASP A 29 -2.07 25.70 10.56
N SER A 30 -1.76 26.80 11.25
CA SER A 30 -2.72 27.52 12.10
C SER A 30 -3.88 28.14 11.32
N ALA A 31 -3.78 28.27 9.99
CA ALA A 31 -4.86 28.78 9.15
C ALA A 31 -5.92 27.70 8.84
N PHE A 32 -5.61 26.42 9.09
CA PHE A 32 -6.53 25.32 8.85
C PHE A 32 -7.78 25.40 9.72
N LYS A 33 -8.96 25.50 9.08
CA LYS A 33 -10.27 25.60 9.74
C LYS A 33 -10.75 24.22 10.20
N ALA A 34 -10.14 23.69 11.27
CA ALA A 34 -10.39 22.34 11.77
C ALA A 34 -11.88 22.04 12.03
N ASP A 35 -12.59 22.95 12.71
CA ASP A 35 -14.00 22.72 13.08
C ASP A 35 -14.93 22.68 11.85
N GLU A 36 -14.66 23.54 10.86
CA GLU A 36 -15.38 23.56 9.57
C GLU A 36 -15.10 22.26 8.78
N PHE A 37 -13.83 21.83 8.74
CA PHE A 37 -13.43 20.58 8.10
C PHE A 37 -14.10 19.37 8.74
N VAL A 38 -14.06 19.22 10.07
CA VAL A 38 -14.69 18.10 10.79
C VAL A 38 -16.19 18.07 10.52
N THR A 39 -16.86 19.22 10.63
CA THR A 39 -18.30 19.34 10.38
C THR A 39 -18.66 18.91 8.96
N MET A 40 -17.91 19.40 7.96
CA MET A 40 -18.13 19.07 6.55
C MET A 40 -17.91 17.58 6.25
N VAL A 41 -16.86 16.99 6.82
CA VAL A 41 -16.52 15.58 6.60
C VAL A 41 -17.60 14.67 7.21
N VAL A 42 -17.90 14.85 8.50
CA VAL A 42 -18.77 13.95 9.25
C VAL A 42 -20.23 14.03 8.76
N ALA A 43 -20.68 15.19 8.28
CA ALA A 43 -22.05 15.37 7.79
C ALA A 43 -22.45 14.37 6.70
N ARG A 44 -21.51 13.91 5.86
CA ARG A 44 -21.81 12.95 4.77
C ARG A 44 -21.52 11.50 5.11
N PHE A 45 -20.91 11.19 6.26
CA PHE A 45 -20.55 9.80 6.61
C PHE A 45 -21.72 8.80 6.57
N PRO A 46 -22.95 9.14 7.01
CA PRO A 46 -24.08 8.21 6.96
C PRO A 46 -24.38 7.66 5.55
N GLU A 47 -24.10 8.45 4.51
CA GLU A 47 -24.41 8.13 3.11
C GLU A 47 -23.25 7.43 2.37
N LEU A 48 -22.04 7.44 2.93
CA LEU A 48 -20.83 7.06 2.21
C LEU A 48 -20.31 5.69 2.64
N GLU A 49 -19.93 4.90 1.63
CA GLU A 49 -19.16 3.67 1.77
C GLU A 49 -17.65 3.93 1.93
N LEU A 50 -16.89 2.89 2.31
CA LEU A 50 -15.48 3.00 2.72
C LEU A 50 -14.61 3.86 1.76
N LYS A 51 -14.56 3.50 0.47
CA LYS A 51 -13.76 4.23 -0.53
C LYS A 51 -14.30 5.64 -0.77
N ALA A 52 -15.62 5.83 -0.69
CA ALA A 52 -16.26 7.12 -0.87
C ALA A 52 -15.95 8.07 0.30
N ARG A 53 -15.76 7.55 1.52
CA ARG A 53 -15.26 8.34 2.66
C ARG A 53 -13.84 8.86 2.43
N ILE A 54 -12.93 8.03 1.90
CA ILE A 54 -11.56 8.45 1.58
C ILE A 54 -11.58 9.59 0.55
N ALA A 55 -12.31 9.42 -0.55
CA ALA A 55 -12.47 10.44 -1.58
C ALA A 55 -13.11 11.73 -1.04
N TRP A 56 -14.12 11.60 -0.17
CA TRP A 56 -14.78 12.75 0.45
C TRP A 56 -13.86 13.52 1.39
N ILE A 57 -13.12 12.84 2.25
CA ILE A 57 -12.13 13.49 3.13
C ILE A 57 -11.07 14.20 2.28
N THR A 58 -10.59 13.56 1.21
CA THR A 58 -9.63 14.18 0.26
C THR A 58 -10.18 15.48 -0.32
N THR A 59 -11.44 15.46 -0.77
CA THR A 59 -12.12 16.66 -1.29
C THR A 59 -12.24 17.76 -0.23
N CYS A 60 -12.54 17.39 1.02
CA CYS A 60 -12.63 18.35 2.12
C CYS A 60 -11.25 18.92 2.48
N LEU A 61 -10.20 18.09 2.50
CA LEU A 61 -8.83 18.53 2.72
C LEU A 61 -8.43 19.57 1.67
N GLU A 62 -8.65 19.29 0.39
CA GLU A 62 -8.30 20.20 -0.71
C GLU A 62 -8.94 21.59 -0.54
N ARG A 63 -10.17 21.68 -0.04
CA ARG A 63 -10.86 22.96 0.20
C ARG A 63 -10.23 23.79 1.32
N HIS A 64 -9.60 23.14 2.30
CA HIS A 64 -9.08 23.78 3.51
C HIS A 64 -7.54 23.90 3.52
N LEU A 65 -6.86 23.22 2.61
CA LEU A 65 -5.41 23.27 2.45
C LEU A 65 -4.97 24.47 1.58
N PRO A 66 -3.68 24.85 1.64
CA PRO A 66 -3.11 25.84 0.74
C PRO A 66 -3.37 25.52 -0.75
N ARG A 67 -3.65 26.55 -1.56
CA ARG A 67 -3.86 26.38 -3.01
C ARG A 67 -2.63 25.82 -3.74
N ASN A 68 -1.42 26.10 -3.24
CA ASN A 68 -0.20 25.55 -3.80
C ASN A 68 -0.01 24.09 -3.36
N PHE A 69 0.05 23.19 -4.34
CA PHE A 69 0.14 21.74 -4.12
C PHE A 69 1.30 21.34 -3.18
N ARG A 70 2.52 21.80 -3.47
CA ARG A 70 3.70 21.40 -2.66
C ARG A 70 3.58 21.87 -1.21
N LYS A 71 3.04 23.08 -0.98
CA LYS A 71 2.76 23.59 0.38
C LYS A 71 1.71 22.74 1.10
N ALA A 72 0.62 22.40 0.41
CA ALA A 72 -0.44 21.56 0.97
C ALA A 72 0.04 20.13 1.30
N ALA A 73 0.68 19.45 0.36
CA ALA A 73 1.22 18.12 0.58
C ALA A 73 2.31 18.09 1.67
N SER A 74 3.14 19.13 1.74
CA SER A 74 4.13 19.29 2.83
C SER A 74 3.45 19.50 4.18
N ALA A 75 2.35 20.26 4.25
CA ALA A 75 1.58 20.42 5.49
C ALA A 75 0.98 19.09 5.95
N LEU A 76 0.40 18.31 5.04
CA LEU A 76 -0.11 16.97 5.33
C LEU A 76 0.99 16.04 5.85
N VAL A 77 2.16 16.00 5.20
CA VAL A 77 3.27 15.15 5.66
C VAL A 77 3.83 15.60 7.00
N ARG A 78 3.95 16.91 7.25
CA ARG A 78 4.38 17.42 8.55
C ARG A 78 3.38 17.15 9.67
N SER A 79 2.09 17.01 9.34
CA SER A 79 1.06 16.72 10.33
C SER A 79 1.04 15.25 10.74
N LEU A 80 1.68 14.35 10.00
CA LEU A 80 1.65 12.92 10.31
C LEU A 80 2.25 12.65 11.71
N PRO A 81 1.69 11.69 12.47
CA PRO A 81 2.28 11.25 13.72
C PRO A 81 3.63 10.55 13.47
N ALA A 82 4.23 10.00 14.53
CA ALA A 82 5.40 9.12 14.39
C ALA A 82 5.14 7.98 13.38
N PRO A 83 6.17 7.49 12.66
CA PRO A 83 6.03 6.29 11.83
C PRO A 83 5.57 5.08 12.65
N ALA A 84 5.00 4.10 11.95
CA ALA A 84 4.84 2.73 12.45
C ALA A 84 6.15 2.20 13.04
N ASP A 85 6.05 1.34 14.05
CA ASP A 85 7.24 0.82 14.73
C ASP A 85 8.03 -0.10 13.78
N PRO A 86 9.26 0.30 13.35
CA PRO A 86 10.03 -0.47 12.39
C PRO A 86 10.50 -1.84 12.93
N ALA A 87 10.41 -2.08 14.24
CA ALA A 87 10.76 -3.36 14.86
C ALA A 87 9.66 -4.42 14.72
N LEU A 88 8.45 -4.04 14.28
CA LEU A 88 7.38 -4.98 14.03
C LEU A 88 7.62 -5.78 12.74
N SER A 89 7.13 -7.00 12.73
CA SER A 89 7.22 -7.89 11.56
C SER A 89 5.88 -8.07 10.85
N ASP A 90 4.76 -7.88 11.56
CA ASP A 90 3.41 -8.06 11.08
C ASP A 90 2.40 -7.36 12.00
N GLY A 91 1.14 -7.27 11.57
CA GLY A 91 0.03 -6.77 12.40
C GLY A 91 -0.07 -5.24 12.51
N ASP A 92 0.87 -4.51 11.92
CA ASP A 92 0.85 -3.05 11.85
C ASP A 92 0.61 -2.58 10.41
N PHE A 93 -0.66 -2.31 10.10
CA PHE A 93 -1.08 -1.77 8.80
C PHE A 93 -1.08 -0.23 8.80
N GLY A 94 -0.88 0.39 9.97
CA GLY A 94 -1.16 1.80 10.17
C GLY A 94 -2.65 2.12 10.28
N ASP A 95 -2.99 3.41 10.19
CA ASP A 95 -4.38 3.90 10.32
C ASP A 95 -4.96 4.37 8.99
N PHE A 96 -6.11 3.79 8.61
CA PHE A 96 -6.87 4.16 7.42
C PHE A 96 -7.24 5.63 7.31
N ILE A 97 -7.27 6.37 8.43
CA ILE A 97 -7.56 7.81 8.41
C ILE A 97 -6.54 8.61 7.61
N TYR A 98 -5.32 8.09 7.39
CA TYR A 98 -4.29 8.73 6.57
C TYR A 98 -4.37 8.40 5.07
N ALA A 99 -5.25 7.48 4.66
CA ALA A 99 -5.48 7.17 3.24
C ALA A 99 -5.77 8.41 2.35
N PRO A 100 -6.57 9.41 2.81
CA PRO A 100 -6.85 10.62 2.04
C PRO A 100 -5.60 11.45 1.71
N TYR A 101 -4.51 11.32 2.48
CA TYR A 101 -3.30 12.11 2.26
C TYR A 101 -2.58 11.61 1.00
N ALA A 102 -2.43 10.29 0.89
CA ALA A 102 -1.85 9.67 -0.30
C ALA A 102 -2.75 9.90 -1.53
N GLU A 103 -4.08 9.84 -1.35
CA GLU A 103 -5.03 10.13 -2.43
C GLU A 103 -4.95 11.58 -2.91
N TYR A 104 -4.83 12.56 -1.99
CA TYR A 104 -4.58 13.96 -2.34
C TYR A 104 -3.30 14.13 -3.18
N VAL A 105 -2.19 13.51 -2.76
CA VAL A 105 -0.92 13.56 -3.49
C VAL A 105 -1.06 12.98 -4.89
N ALA A 106 -1.75 11.86 -5.05
CA ALA A 106 -1.97 11.26 -6.37
C ALA A 106 -2.85 12.12 -7.28
N GLN A 107 -3.93 12.71 -6.75
CA GLN A 107 -4.86 13.53 -7.54
C GLN A 107 -4.23 14.85 -8.00
N ARG A 108 -3.32 15.42 -7.21
CA ARG A 108 -2.79 16.77 -7.45
C ARG A 108 -1.33 16.81 -7.93
N GLY A 109 -0.58 15.75 -7.66
CA GLY A 109 0.87 15.70 -7.89
C GLY A 109 1.34 14.73 -8.96
N CYS A 110 0.43 13.99 -9.61
CA CYS A 110 0.77 13.08 -10.71
C CYS A 110 1.05 13.83 -12.02
N THR A 111 2.10 14.65 -12.00
CA THR A 111 2.60 15.45 -13.13
C THR A 111 4.11 15.27 -13.26
N ALA A 112 4.69 15.57 -14.43
CA ALA A 112 6.13 15.48 -14.62
C ALA A 112 6.90 16.47 -13.74
N GLU A 113 6.33 17.66 -13.49
CA GLU A 113 6.94 18.70 -12.64
C GLU A 113 7.02 18.29 -11.17
N ASP A 114 5.99 17.62 -10.66
CA ASP A 114 5.85 17.26 -9.25
C ASP A 114 6.15 15.79 -8.94
N LEU A 115 6.63 15.01 -9.91
CA LEU A 115 6.83 13.57 -9.78
C LEU A 115 7.69 13.20 -8.57
N GLU A 116 8.93 13.68 -8.54
CA GLU A 116 9.90 13.39 -7.47
C GLU A 116 9.39 13.83 -6.09
N PHE A 117 8.81 15.03 -6.04
CA PHE A 117 8.23 15.57 -4.83
C PHE A 117 7.07 14.69 -4.33
N SER A 118 6.19 14.27 -5.23
CA SER A 118 5.04 13.43 -4.91
C SER A 118 5.46 12.04 -4.45
N LEU A 119 6.46 11.43 -5.10
CA LEU A 119 7.04 10.16 -4.67
C LEU A 119 7.62 10.27 -3.25
N ALA A 120 8.35 11.34 -2.94
CA ALA A 120 8.86 11.59 -1.60
C ALA A 120 7.72 11.73 -0.56
N MET A 121 6.61 12.40 -0.91
CA MET A 121 5.44 12.50 -0.03
C MET A 121 4.78 11.13 0.18
N LEU A 122 4.59 10.34 -0.88
CA LEU A 122 4.01 8.99 -0.79
C LEU A 122 4.89 8.07 0.05
N ARG A 123 6.23 8.17 -0.06
CA ARG A 123 7.16 7.44 0.80
C ARG A 123 6.99 7.81 2.27
N ALA A 124 6.81 9.08 2.60
CA ALA A 124 6.62 9.51 3.98
C ALA A 124 5.26 9.06 4.55
N ILE A 125 4.19 9.18 3.75
CA ILE A 125 2.84 8.76 4.13
C ILE A 125 2.79 7.24 4.32
N THR A 126 3.50 6.48 3.48
CA THR A 126 3.38 5.02 3.50
C THR A 126 3.91 4.39 4.80
N THR A 127 4.64 5.12 5.62
CA THR A 127 5.11 4.61 6.92
C THR A 127 4.09 4.78 8.05
N ARG A 128 2.93 5.42 7.81
CA ARG A 128 1.82 5.57 8.77
C ARG A 128 0.54 4.85 8.33
N PHE A 129 0.45 4.58 7.03
CA PHE A 129 -0.61 3.82 6.38
C PHE A 129 -0.12 3.34 5.01
N SER A 130 -0.91 2.69 4.17
CA SER A 130 -0.50 2.28 2.83
C SER A 130 -0.68 3.37 1.76
N ALA A 131 0.33 3.58 0.91
CA ALA A 131 0.23 4.36 -0.34
C ALA A 131 -0.06 3.49 -1.59
N GLU A 132 -0.46 2.22 -1.42
CA GLU A 132 -0.60 1.23 -2.50
C GLU A 132 -1.56 1.62 -3.63
N PHE A 133 -2.59 2.42 -3.33
CA PHE A 133 -3.51 2.93 -4.35
C PHE A 133 -2.96 4.17 -5.04
N ALA A 134 -2.31 5.05 -4.26
CA ALA A 134 -1.86 6.36 -4.69
C ALA A 134 -0.63 6.28 -5.61
N ILE A 135 0.20 5.24 -5.50
CA ILE A 135 1.36 5.06 -6.38
C ILE A 135 0.98 4.63 -7.81
N ARG A 136 -0.21 4.05 -8.00
CA ARG A 136 -0.60 3.40 -9.26
C ARG A 136 -0.83 4.38 -10.44
N PRO A 137 -1.45 5.57 -10.24
CA PRO A 137 -1.48 6.60 -11.28
C PRO A 137 -0.09 6.99 -11.78
N PHE A 138 0.91 7.06 -10.88
CA PHE A 138 2.29 7.36 -11.25
C PHE A 138 2.92 6.21 -12.04
N LEU A 139 2.68 4.95 -11.65
CA LEU A 139 3.14 3.77 -12.42
C LEU A 139 2.57 3.76 -13.85
N ASP A 140 1.30 4.09 -14.04
CA ASP A 140 0.69 4.15 -15.38
C ASP A 140 1.23 5.34 -16.20
N ALA A 141 1.50 6.49 -15.56
CA ALA A 141 1.90 7.72 -16.26
C ALA A 141 3.41 7.83 -16.51
N PHE A 142 4.24 7.32 -15.59
CA PHE A 142 5.70 7.44 -15.59
C PHE A 142 6.38 6.11 -15.22
N PRO A 143 6.10 5.01 -15.95
CA PRO A 143 6.48 3.66 -15.53
C PRO A 143 7.97 3.50 -15.26
N ASP A 144 8.83 3.89 -16.21
CA ASP A 144 10.28 3.67 -16.10
C ASP A 144 10.88 4.37 -14.86
N HIS A 145 10.44 5.61 -14.62
CA HIS A 145 10.91 6.42 -13.51
C HIS A 145 10.42 5.84 -12.17
N VAL A 146 9.13 5.52 -12.08
CA VAL A 146 8.54 5.02 -10.83
C VAL A 146 9.04 3.62 -10.51
N LEU A 147 9.20 2.74 -11.50
CA LEU A 147 9.77 1.40 -11.30
C LEU A 147 11.23 1.48 -10.83
N THR A 148 12.02 2.41 -11.38
CA THR A 148 13.40 2.67 -10.90
C THR A 148 13.40 3.11 -9.43
N THR A 149 12.50 4.02 -9.06
CA THR A 149 12.35 4.48 -7.67
C THR A 149 11.91 3.35 -6.74
N LEU A 150 10.91 2.55 -7.14
CA LEU A 150 10.45 1.42 -6.34
C LEU A 150 11.52 0.33 -6.20
N LEU A 151 12.34 0.10 -7.23
CA LEU A 151 13.47 -0.83 -7.13
C LEU A 151 14.54 -0.32 -6.15
N ALA A 152 14.81 0.99 -6.11
CA ALA A 152 15.69 1.57 -5.10
C ALA A 152 15.09 1.43 -3.68
N TRP A 153 13.79 1.65 -3.54
CA TRP A 153 13.05 1.53 -2.28
C TRP A 153 12.93 0.10 -1.74
N THR A 154 13.30 -0.94 -2.50
CA THR A 154 13.43 -2.29 -1.92
C THR A 154 14.54 -2.37 -0.87
N GLY A 155 15.50 -1.43 -0.88
CA GLY A 155 16.54 -1.29 0.15
C GLY A 155 16.18 -0.33 1.29
N ASP A 156 14.94 0.16 1.36
CA ASP A 156 14.55 1.14 2.37
C ASP A 156 14.57 0.54 3.79
N GLN A 157 14.98 1.36 4.77
CA GLN A 157 15.02 0.95 6.18
C GLN A 157 13.63 0.60 6.72
N HIS A 158 12.58 1.29 6.24
CA HIS A 158 11.23 1.09 6.74
C HIS A 158 10.48 0.02 5.94
N TYR A 159 10.03 -1.04 6.60
CA TYR A 159 9.43 -2.20 5.93
C TYR A 159 8.11 -1.86 5.20
N HIS A 160 7.36 -0.85 5.64
CA HIS A 160 6.20 -0.35 4.87
C HIS A 160 6.58 0.16 3.47
N VAL A 161 7.73 0.82 3.32
CA VAL A 161 8.21 1.34 2.03
C VAL A 161 8.59 0.16 1.13
N ARG A 162 9.34 -0.82 1.67
CA ARG A 162 9.65 -2.07 0.95
C ARG A 162 8.39 -2.82 0.52
N ARG A 163 7.41 -2.92 1.42
CA ARG A 163 6.10 -3.53 1.14
C ARG A 163 5.35 -2.77 0.04
N LEU A 164 5.38 -1.44 0.02
CA LEU A 164 4.76 -0.62 -1.04
C LEU A 164 5.31 -0.98 -2.42
N CYS A 165 6.61 -1.29 -2.53
CA CYS A 165 7.23 -1.66 -3.81
C CYS A 165 6.58 -2.91 -4.40
N SER A 166 6.42 -3.96 -3.58
CA SER A 166 5.72 -5.18 -3.99
C SER A 166 4.22 -4.95 -4.19
N GLU A 167 3.55 -4.27 -3.26
CA GLU A 167 2.08 -4.15 -3.28
C GLU A 167 1.58 -3.23 -4.39
N GLY A 168 2.23 -2.08 -4.57
CA GLY A 168 1.86 -1.06 -5.55
C GLY A 168 1.94 -1.56 -6.98
N THR A 169 2.88 -2.46 -7.26
CA THR A 169 3.13 -3.06 -8.59
C THR A 169 2.33 -4.32 -8.86
N ARG A 170 1.47 -4.76 -7.93
CA ARG A 170 0.63 -5.96 -8.15
C ARG A 170 -0.24 -5.80 -9.41
N PRO A 171 -0.29 -6.83 -10.29
CA PRO A 171 -1.16 -6.83 -11.47
C PRO A 171 -2.63 -6.66 -11.10
N ARG A 172 -3.03 -7.25 -9.96
CA ARG A 172 -4.39 -7.15 -9.42
C ARG A 172 -4.35 -6.83 -7.94
N LEU A 173 -4.62 -5.57 -7.61
CA LEU A 173 -4.76 -5.13 -6.22
C LEU A 173 -6.25 -4.93 -5.88
N PRO A 174 -6.80 -5.60 -4.85
CA PRO A 174 -8.19 -5.40 -4.44
C PRO A 174 -8.51 -3.92 -4.17
N TRP A 175 -9.70 -3.48 -4.58
CA TRP A 175 -10.20 -2.09 -4.46
C TRP A 175 -9.40 -1.02 -5.23
N ALA A 176 -8.33 -1.39 -5.92
CA ALA A 176 -7.57 -0.52 -6.78
C ALA A 176 -7.98 -0.68 -8.25
N ARG A 177 -7.71 0.35 -9.04
CA ARG A 177 -7.67 0.23 -10.51
C ARG A 177 -6.53 -0.72 -10.90
N ASN A 178 -6.76 -1.56 -11.91
CA ASN A 178 -5.69 -2.39 -12.50
C ASN A 178 -4.66 -1.50 -13.21
N LEU A 179 -3.38 -1.86 -13.11
CA LEU A 179 -2.33 -1.21 -13.90
C LEU A 179 -2.53 -1.53 -15.38
N THR A 180 -2.12 -0.62 -16.26
CA THR A 180 -2.04 -0.89 -17.70
C THR A 180 -0.72 -1.59 -18.08
N LEU A 181 0.19 -1.72 -17.11
CA LEU A 181 1.50 -2.36 -17.27
C LEU A 181 1.40 -3.89 -17.41
N PRO A 182 2.40 -4.53 -18.04
CA PRO A 182 2.53 -5.99 -18.06
C PRO A 182 2.48 -6.61 -16.66
N TYR A 183 1.94 -7.82 -16.57
CA TYR A 183 1.72 -8.50 -15.28
C TYR A 183 3.04 -8.94 -14.60
N ASP A 184 4.14 -8.97 -15.33
CA ASP A 184 5.47 -9.40 -14.90
C ASP A 184 6.40 -8.23 -14.55
N VAL A 185 5.94 -6.98 -14.71
CA VAL A 185 6.74 -5.77 -14.43
C VAL A 185 7.26 -5.70 -12.99
N GLY A 186 6.55 -6.35 -12.06
CA GLY A 186 6.93 -6.42 -10.64
C GLY A 186 8.00 -7.45 -10.32
N ILE A 187 8.30 -8.42 -11.20
CA ILE A 187 9.21 -9.53 -10.89
C ILE A 187 10.59 -9.05 -10.39
N PRO A 188 11.26 -8.07 -11.03
CA PRO A 188 12.56 -7.58 -10.54
C PRO A 188 12.50 -6.99 -9.12
N ILE A 189 11.37 -6.40 -8.73
CA ILE A 189 11.15 -5.90 -7.37
C ILE A 189 10.97 -7.07 -6.40
N LEU A 190 10.23 -8.11 -6.81
CA LEU A 190 10.03 -9.30 -5.99
C LEU A 190 11.33 -10.07 -5.76
N ASP A 191 12.20 -10.15 -6.76
CA ASP A 191 13.53 -10.76 -6.65
C ASP A 191 14.42 -10.07 -5.59
N ARG A 192 14.17 -8.78 -5.30
CA ARG A 192 14.85 -8.07 -4.20
C ARG A 192 14.21 -8.29 -2.83
N LEU A 193 12.94 -8.69 -2.79
CA LEU A 193 12.11 -8.69 -1.58
C LEU A 193 11.71 -10.08 -1.08
N PHE A 194 11.89 -11.15 -1.86
CA PHE A 194 11.49 -12.49 -1.44
C PHE A 194 12.24 -12.97 -0.18
N ALA A 195 13.47 -12.47 0.02
CA ALA A 195 14.32 -12.74 1.16
C ALA A 195 14.16 -11.71 2.31
N ASP A 196 13.16 -10.82 2.24
CA ASP A 196 12.94 -9.80 3.27
C ASP A 196 12.72 -10.45 4.66
N PRO A 197 13.31 -9.90 5.74
CA PRO A 197 13.12 -10.44 7.09
C PRO A 197 11.73 -10.14 7.68
N THR A 198 10.97 -9.22 7.08
CA THR A 198 9.67 -8.77 7.59
C THR A 198 8.52 -9.55 6.92
N ARG A 199 7.75 -10.31 7.72
CA ARG A 199 6.57 -11.07 7.27
C ARG A 199 5.55 -10.24 6.49
N TYR A 200 5.35 -8.97 6.86
CA TYR A 200 4.44 -8.08 6.14
C TYR A 200 4.87 -7.86 4.68
N VAL A 201 6.18 -7.77 4.42
CA VAL A 201 6.74 -7.64 3.07
C VAL A 201 6.61 -8.96 2.31
N THR A 202 7.04 -10.08 2.89
CA THR A 202 7.00 -11.40 2.21
C THR A 202 5.56 -11.86 1.93
N ARG A 203 4.58 -11.46 2.77
CA ARG A 203 3.15 -11.66 2.47
C ARG A 203 2.71 -10.88 1.23
N SER A 204 3.16 -9.64 1.07
CA SER A 204 2.90 -8.87 -0.15
C SER A 204 3.53 -9.55 -1.37
N VAL A 205 4.79 -10.00 -1.26
CA VAL A 205 5.50 -10.74 -2.32
C VAL A 205 4.71 -11.99 -2.73
N ALA A 206 4.30 -12.80 -1.76
CA ALA A 206 3.51 -14.00 -2.03
C ALA A 206 2.11 -13.68 -2.59
N ASN A 207 1.47 -12.59 -2.18
CA ASN A 207 0.23 -12.14 -2.81
C ASN A 207 0.44 -11.73 -4.28
N HIS A 208 1.54 -11.04 -4.56
CA HIS A 208 1.92 -10.61 -5.90
C HIS A 208 2.17 -11.83 -6.80
N VAL A 209 2.97 -12.80 -6.36
CA VAL A 209 3.20 -14.06 -7.10
C VAL A 209 1.89 -14.79 -7.36
N ASN A 210 0.97 -14.85 -6.39
CA ASN A 210 -0.34 -15.47 -6.59
C ASN A 210 -1.22 -14.71 -7.61
N ASP A 211 -0.99 -13.42 -7.82
CA ASP A 211 -1.68 -12.68 -8.88
C ASP A 211 -1.06 -12.95 -10.24
N VAL A 212 0.27 -13.06 -10.33
CA VAL A 212 0.99 -13.51 -11.52
C VAL A 212 0.55 -14.92 -11.90
N SER A 213 0.42 -15.84 -10.94
CA SER A 213 0.06 -17.25 -11.19
C SER A 213 -1.32 -17.43 -11.83
N LYS A 214 -2.22 -16.44 -11.72
CA LYS A 214 -3.55 -16.45 -12.37
C LYS A 214 -3.47 -16.03 -13.84
N LYS A 215 -2.36 -15.41 -14.25
CA LYS A 215 -2.10 -14.94 -15.61
C LYS A 215 -1.11 -15.84 -16.32
N ASN A 216 -0.02 -16.20 -15.64
CA ASN A 216 1.03 -17.07 -16.12
C ASN A 216 1.50 -18.00 -14.99
N PRO A 217 0.94 -19.21 -14.88
CA PRO A 217 1.33 -20.21 -13.89
C PRO A 217 2.82 -20.57 -13.94
N GLU A 218 3.38 -20.77 -15.14
CA GLU A 218 4.77 -21.22 -15.31
C GLU A 218 5.75 -20.18 -14.79
N LEU A 219 5.57 -18.89 -15.13
CA LEU A 219 6.40 -17.82 -14.58
C LEU A 219 6.37 -17.79 -13.05
N ALA A 220 5.20 -17.98 -12.43
CA ALA A 220 5.09 -18.00 -10.98
C ALA A 220 5.82 -19.20 -10.35
N PHE A 221 5.74 -20.38 -10.98
CA PHE A 221 6.47 -21.56 -10.51
C PHE A 221 7.97 -21.41 -10.67
N ASP A 222 8.45 -20.98 -11.84
CA ASP A 222 9.87 -20.77 -12.12
C ASP A 222 10.47 -19.76 -11.15
N THR A 223 9.74 -18.67 -10.86
CA THR A 223 10.12 -17.65 -9.87
C THR A 223 10.27 -18.27 -8.48
N LEU A 224 9.26 -19.00 -8.00
CA LEU A 224 9.28 -19.61 -6.66
C LEU A 224 10.36 -20.70 -6.52
N GLU A 225 10.59 -21.49 -7.57
CA GLU A 225 11.64 -22.50 -7.61
C GLU A 225 13.03 -21.86 -7.61
N CYS A 226 13.23 -20.79 -8.37
CA CYS A 226 14.47 -20.02 -8.37
C CYS A 226 14.78 -19.49 -6.96
N TRP A 227 13.81 -18.84 -6.31
CA TRP A 227 13.97 -18.31 -4.95
C TRP A 227 14.24 -19.42 -3.93
N ARG A 228 13.52 -20.54 -4.02
CA ARG A 228 13.77 -21.73 -3.17
C ARG A 228 15.21 -22.22 -3.32
N ASN A 229 15.65 -22.42 -4.55
CA ASN A 229 16.96 -23.00 -4.85
C ASN A 229 18.12 -22.05 -4.54
N SER A 230 17.84 -20.74 -4.43
CA SER A 230 18.85 -19.75 -4.05
C SER A 230 19.36 -19.90 -2.61
N GLY A 231 18.56 -20.49 -1.71
CA GLY A 231 18.90 -20.61 -0.29
C GLY A 231 18.99 -19.28 0.49
N LEU A 232 18.59 -18.16 -0.12
CA LEU A 232 18.74 -16.82 0.46
C LEU A 232 17.70 -16.46 1.53
N GLN A 233 16.59 -17.22 1.61
CA GLN A 233 15.51 -17.00 2.57
C GLN A 233 15.46 -18.14 3.59
N GLN A 234 15.11 -17.80 4.83
CA GLN A 234 14.94 -18.78 5.91
C GLN A 234 13.91 -19.85 5.52
N PRO A 235 14.17 -21.15 5.75
CA PRO A 235 13.29 -22.22 5.27
C PRO A 235 11.82 -22.05 5.68
N ARG A 236 11.55 -21.67 6.93
CA ARG A 236 10.17 -21.44 7.40
C ARG A 236 9.46 -20.31 6.65
N GLU A 237 10.18 -19.25 6.32
CA GLU A 237 9.68 -18.10 5.59
C GLU A 237 9.47 -18.44 4.11
N MET A 238 10.43 -19.13 3.50
CA MET A 238 10.35 -19.56 2.11
C MET A 238 9.17 -20.53 1.90
N HIS A 239 8.95 -21.46 2.82
CA HIS A 239 7.80 -22.37 2.77
C HIS A 239 6.47 -21.60 2.79
N TYR A 240 6.37 -20.53 3.60
CA TYR A 240 5.19 -19.68 3.59
C TYR A 240 5.01 -18.97 2.25
N VAL A 241 6.07 -18.36 1.71
CA VAL A 241 6.01 -17.62 0.44
C VAL A 241 5.56 -18.54 -0.69
N ILE A 242 6.11 -19.76 -0.78
CA ILE A 242 5.70 -20.78 -1.75
C ILE A 242 4.23 -21.16 -1.55
N ARG A 243 3.85 -21.56 -0.34
CA ARG A 243 2.48 -22.04 -0.06
C ARG A 243 1.43 -20.96 -0.30
N HIS A 244 1.73 -19.71 0.05
CA HIS A 244 0.81 -18.57 -0.09
C HIS A 244 0.82 -18.01 -1.51
N GLY A 245 1.96 -18.05 -2.21
CA GLY A 245 2.14 -17.64 -3.60
C GLY A 245 1.48 -18.59 -4.60
N ALA A 246 1.51 -19.89 -4.35
CA ALA A 246 0.86 -20.89 -5.19
C ALA A 246 -0.58 -21.21 -4.76
N ARG A 247 -1.17 -20.47 -3.80
CA ARG A 247 -2.42 -20.88 -3.12
C ARG A 247 -3.60 -21.07 -4.06
N THR A 248 -3.75 -20.24 -5.09
CA THR A 248 -4.85 -20.37 -6.05
C THR A 248 -4.71 -21.66 -6.87
N LEU A 249 -3.53 -21.94 -7.41
CA LEU A 249 -3.26 -23.14 -8.19
C LEU A 249 -3.30 -24.41 -7.33
N ARG A 250 -2.81 -24.33 -6.08
CA ARG A 250 -2.92 -25.42 -5.11
C ARG A 250 -4.36 -25.77 -4.76
N ARG A 251 -5.23 -24.77 -4.61
CA ARG A 251 -6.68 -24.99 -4.40
C ARG A 251 -7.37 -25.61 -5.62
N ALA A 252 -6.81 -25.41 -6.80
CA ALA A 252 -7.25 -26.02 -8.05
C ALA A 252 -6.57 -27.38 -8.32
N ASP A 253 -5.87 -27.96 -7.34
CA ASP A 253 -5.17 -29.24 -7.44
C ASP A 253 -4.11 -29.33 -8.56
N HIS A 254 -3.49 -28.21 -8.92
CA HIS A 254 -2.48 -28.18 -9.97
C HIS A 254 -1.25 -29.05 -9.57
N PRO A 255 -0.80 -30.01 -10.40
CA PRO A 255 0.28 -30.95 -10.05
C PRO A 255 1.57 -30.26 -9.60
N ARG A 256 2.10 -29.34 -10.42
CA ARG A 256 3.32 -28.58 -10.09
C ARG A 256 3.19 -27.76 -8.79
N ALA A 257 1.99 -27.27 -8.47
CA ALA A 257 1.75 -26.55 -7.22
C ALA A 257 1.75 -27.48 -6.00
N ARG A 258 1.25 -28.72 -6.14
CA ARG A 258 1.33 -29.73 -5.07
C ARG A 258 2.78 -30.10 -4.80
N ASP A 259 3.52 -30.42 -5.86
CA ASP A 259 4.90 -30.87 -5.77
C ASP A 259 5.82 -29.78 -5.19
N LEU A 260 5.64 -28.53 -5.62
CA LEU A 260 6.40 -27.39 -5.12
C LEU A 260 6.20 -27.17 -3.61
N VAL A 261 4.97 -27.39 -3.10
CA VAL A 261 4.62 -27.18 -1.69
C VAL A 261 4.99 -28.38 -0.81
N SER A 262 4.96 -29.60 -1.33
CA SER A 262 5.30 -30.82 -0.58
C SER A 262 6.81 -31.10 -0.53
N SER A 263 7.57 -30.54 -1.47
CA SER A 263 9.03 -30.71 -1.52
C SER A 263 9.69 -30.15 -0.25
N PRO A 264 10.57 -30.91 0.42
CA PRO A 264 11.33 -30.39 1.55
C PRO A 264 12.22 -29.23 1.09
N LEU A 265 12.37 -28.23 1.96
CA LEU A 265 13.37 -27.19 1.79
C LEU A 265 14.69 -27.73 2.29
N THR A 266 15.67 -27.82 1.40
CA THR A 266 17.05 -28.22 1.71
C THR A 266 17.82 -27.10 2.38
#